data_AF-A0AAD0V9J1-F1
#
_entry.id   AF-A0AAD0V9J1-F1
#
_cell.length_a   1.000
_cell.length_b   1.000
_cell.length_c   1.000
_cell.angle_alpha   90.00
_cell.angle_beta   90.00
_cell.angle_gamma   90.00
#
_symmetry.space_group_name_H-M   'P 1'
#
loop_
_entity.id
_entity.type
_entity.pdbx_description
1 polymer ?
#
loop_
_entity_poly.entity_id
_entity_poly.type
_entity_poly.pdbx_seq_one_letter_code
_entity_poly.pdbx_strand_id
1 'polypeptide(L)'
;MFTPQQIVTRLLEGTLTAQQSLERLAQVDPGDKHQFMDAIIDRSDLLLSSDPEPGSATTHYERGMDVIAELLPLVQKKYGLRLTHDMHNRIFNFSQANIAKRDELSEDRKAALVRLFVGLQAKSPIAAVQFLTRGLIETRTKLIFEVLSPYIDRPLMIDAAIQVDRIDILGKKSGWEECLPHLTAAGRDAHMGRDLGL
;
A
#
# COMPACT_ATOMS: atom_id res chain seq x y z
N MET A 1 -23.98 15.10 4.30
CA MET A 1 -22.85 14.34 3.70
C MET A 1 -21.79 14.19 4.78
N PHE A 2 -21.16 13.01 4.92
CA PHE A 2 -20.07 12.82 5.89
C PHE A 2 -18.76 13.43 5.37
N THR A 3 -17.94 14.03 6.24
CA THR A 3 -16.57 14.40 5.88
C THR A 3 -15.65 13.17 5.88
N PRO A 4 -14.51 13.17 5.15
CA PRO A 4 -13.52 12.09 5.21
C PRO A 4 -13.17 11.67 6.64
N GLN A 5 -12.96 12.63 7.54
CA GLN A 5 -12.61 12.40 8.94
C GLN A 5 -13.72 11.67 9.70
N GLN A 6 -15.00 11.99 9.44
CA GLN A 6 -16.13 11.31 10.07
C GLN A 6 -16.26 9.88 9.56
N ILE A 7 -16.00 9.63 8.27
CA ILE A 7 -15.98 8.27 7.71
C ILE A 7 -14.87 7.46 8.38
N VAL A 8 -13.66 8.02 8.50
CA VAL A 8 -12.51 7.36 9.13
C VAL A 8 -12.76 7.08 10.62
N THR A 9 -13.31 8.03 11.38
CA THR A 9 -13.66 7.81 12.80
C THR A 9 -14.52 6.55 12.93
N ARG A 10 -15.61 6.49 12.16
CA ARG A 10 -16.56 5.39 12.24
C ARG A 10 -16.00 4.06 11.74
N LEU A 11 -15.14 4.11 10.72
CA LEU A 11 -14.44 2.93 10.21
C LEU A 11 -13.48 2.36 11.26
N LEU A 12 -12.67 3.21 11.91
CA LEU A 12 -11.75 2.79 12.96
C LEU A 12 -12.50 2.27 14.19
N GLU A 13 -13.61 2.91 14.60
CA GLU A 13 -14.50 2.43 15.67
C GLU A 13 -15.27 1.14 15.33
N GLY A 14 -15.21 0.67 14.09
CA GLY A 14 -15.93 -0.53 13.64
C GLY A 14 -17.43 -0.33 13.44
N THR A 15 -17.93 0.91 13.49
CA THR A 15 -19.35 1.23 13.23
C THR A 15 -19.66 1.31 11.74
N LEU A 16 -18.64 1.40 10.88
CA LEU A 16 -18.73 1.20 9.43
C LEU A 16 -17.78 0.11 8.96
N THR A 17 -18.22 -0.67 7.96
CA THR A 17 -17.34 -1.59 7.23
C THR A 17 -16.49 -0.82 6.20
N ALA A 18 -15.40 -1.44 5.73
CA ALA A 18 -14.59 -0.89 4.63
C ALA A 18 -15.42 -0.57 3.38
N GLN A 19 -16.28 -1.51 2.95
CA GLN A 19 -17.18 -1.34 1.80
C GLN A 19 -18.11 -0.12 1.94
N GLN A 20 -18.81 -0.04 3.08
CA GLN A 20 -19.71 1.07 3.39
C GLN A 20 -18.98 2.42 3.51
N SER A 21 -17.70 2.39 3.88
CA SER A 21 -16.87 3.60 3.97
C SER A 21 -16.48 4.08 2.58
N LEU A 22 -16.14 3.18 1.66
CA LEU A 22 -15.86 3.48 0.25
C LEU A 22 -17.09 4.07 -0.46
N GLU A 23 -18.28 3.53 -0.21
CA GLU A 23 -19.54 4.04 -0.75
C GLU A 23 -19.83 5.47 -0.30
N ARG A 24 -19.64 5.77 0.99
CA ARG A 24 -19.78 7.14 1.51
C ARG A 24 -18.72 8.07 0.94
N LEU A 25 -17.50 7.58 0.81
CA LEU A 25 -16.38 8.34 0.27
C LEU A 25 -16.52 8.63 -1.22
N ALA A 26 -17.27 7.80 -1.96
CA ALA A 26 -17.64 8.09 -3.34
C ALA A 26 -18.45 9.40 -3.46
N GLN A 27 -19.27 9.71 -2.45
CA GLN A 27 -20.12 10.89 -2.40
C GLN A 27 -19.39 12.17 -1.99
N VAL A 28 -18.23 12.07 -1.35
CA VAL A 28 -17.42 13.23 -0.93
C VAL A 28 -16.84 13.97 -2.13
N ASP A 29 -16.60 15.28 -1.98
CA ASP A 29 -15.93 16.09 -2.99
C ASP A 29 -14.55 15.51 -3.37
N PRO A 30 -14.23 15.40 -4.68
CA PRO A 30 -12.97 14.80 -5.14
C PRO A 30 -11.70 15.42 -4.55
N GLY A 31 -11.77 16.73 -4.27
CA GLY A 31 -10.71 17.51 -3.64
C GLY A 31 -10.36 17.01 -2.25
N ASP A 32 -11.34 16.58 -1.45
CA ASP A 32 -11.14 16.22 -0.04
C ASP A 32 -10.85 14.73 0.18
N LYS A 33 -11.08 13.87 -0.82
CA LYS A 33 -10.90 12.40 -0.69
C LYS A 33 -9.49 11.97 -0.27
N HIS A 34 -8.45 12.81 -0.46
CA HIS A 34 -7.08 12.51 -0.02
C HIS A 34 -6.98 12.43 1.51
N GLN A 35 -7.78 13.26 2.22
CA GLN A 35 -7.81 13.31 3.67
C GLN A 35 -8.27 12.00 4.31
N PHE A 36 -8.93 11.13 3.54
CA PHE A 36 -9.38 9.82 4.03
C PHE A 36 -8.20 8.92 4.41
N MET A 37 -7.23 8.76 3.52
CA MET A 37 -6.07 7.91 3.80
C MET A 37 -5.14 8.55 4.83
N ASP A 38 -4.93 9.86 4.71
CA ASP A 38 -4.12 10.63 5.66
C ASP A 38 -4.66 10.47 7.09
N ALA A 39 -5.98 10.59 7.27
CA ALA A 39 -6.60 10.43 8.59
C ALA A 39 -6.52 9.00 9.13
N ILE A 40 -6.53 7.95 8.28
CA ILE A 40 -6.32 6.57 8.75
C ILE A 40 -4.89 6.42 9.26
N ILE A 41 -3.91 6.89 8.50
CA ILE A 41 -2.49 6.83 8.84
C ILE A 41 -2.19 7.57 10.14
N ASP A 42 -2.72 8.79 10.28
CA ASP A 42 -2.42 9.66 11.41
C ASP A 42 -3.11 9.23 12.71
N ARG A 43 -4.34 8.72 12.63
CA ARG A 43 -5.10 8.28 13.82
C ARG A 43 -4.76 6.89 14.31
N SER A 44 -4.11 6.11 13.46
CA SER A 44 -3.73 4.73 13.75
C SER A 44 -2.22 4.58 13.91
N ASP A 45 -1.48 5.69 13.88
CA ASP A 45 -0.03 5.71 14.05
C ASP A 45 0.73 4.75 13.12
N LEU A 46 0.19 4.50 11.92
CA LEU A 46 0.69 3.46 11.01
C LEU A 46 2.14 3.67 10.58
N LEU A 47 2.62 4.90 10.67
CA LEU A 47 3.97 5.28 10.26
C LEU A 47 4.88 5.73 11.41
N LEU A 48 4.51 5.46 12.66
CA LEU A 48 5.42 5.61 13.81
C LEU A 48 6.39 4.43 13.87
N SER A 49 7.67 4.74 14.08
CA SER A 49 8.75 3.73 14.21
C SER A 49 8.82 3.10 15.59
N SER A 50 8.28 3.75 16.62
CA SER A 50 8.24 3.25 17.99
C SER A 50 7.09 2.25 18.19
N ASP A 51 7.33 1.24 19.02
CA ASP A 51 6.25 0.44 19.55
C ASP A 51 5.34 1.32 20.42
N PRO A 52 4.02 1.18 20.30
CA PRO A 52 3.10 1.90 21.15
C PRO A 52 3.31 1.54 22.62
N GLU A 53 3.27 2.54 23.52
CA GLU A 53 3.37 2.28 24.96
C GLU A 53 2.28 1.28 25.40
N PRO A 54 2.62 0.30 26.25
CA PRO A 54 1.65 -0.67 26.76
C PRO A 54 0.50 0.07 27.47
N GLY A 55 -0.71 -0.03 26.91
CA GLY A 55 -1.91 0.59 27.46
C GLY A 55 -2.44 1.82 26.69
N SER A 56 -1.76 2.32 25.66
CA SER A 56 -2.30 3.42 24.84
C SER A 56 -2.39 3.16 23.32
N ALA A 57 -1.67 2.20 22.72
CA ALA A 57 -1.66 2.15 21.25
C ALA A 57 -1.48 0.79 20.52
N THR A 58 -1.51 -0.36 21.21
CA THR A 58 -1.63 -1.67 20.50
C THR A 58 -2.94 -1.77 19.72
N THR A 59 -4.04 -1.22 20.25
CA THR A 59 -5.36 -1.25 19.60
C THR A 59 -5.47 -0.31 18.39
N HIS A 60 -4.79 0.85 18.40
CA HIS A 60 -4.88 1.83 17.32
C HIS A 60 -4.13 1.37 16.07
N TYR A 61 -2.89 0.87 16.24
CA TYR A 61 -2.12 0.34 15.12
C TYR A 61 -2.75 -0.90 14.52
N GLU A 62 -3.12 -1.89 15.36
CA GLU A 62 -3.74 -3.13 14.88
C GLU A 62 -5.04 -2.86 14.14
N ARG A 63 -5.90 -1.98 14.68
CA ARG A 63 -7.15 -1.64 14.02
C ARG A 63 -6.92 -0.88 12.71
N GLY A 64 -5.99 0.08 12.69
CA GLY A 64 -5.61 0.76 11.46
C GLY A 64 -5.12 -0.22 10.41
N MET A 65 -4.30 -1.20 10.82
CA MET A 65 -3.80 -2.23 9.94
C MET A 65 -4.92 -3.11 9.38
N ASP A 66 -5.85 -3.55 10.22
CA ASP A 66 -7.05 -4.29 9.78
C ASP A 66 -7.83 -3.48 8.74
N VAL A 67 -8.05 -2.20 9.01
CA VAL A 67 -8.75 -1.29 8.09
C VAL A 67 -8.02 -1.19 6.74
N ILE A 68 -6.70 -1.03 6.71
CA ILE A 68 -5.95 -1.01 5.44
C ILE A 68 -6.03 -2.36 4.73
N ALA A 69 -5.90 -3.46 5.47
CA ALA A 69 -5.98 -4.82 4.94
C ALA A 69 -7.36 -5.14 4.34
N GLU A 70 -8.44 -4.57 4.89
CA GLU A 70 -9.81 -4.65 4.38
C GLU A 70 -10.02 -3.72 3.17
N LEU A 71 -9.46 -2.50 3.19
CA LEU A 71 -9.71 -1.48 2.16
C LEU A 71 -9.00 -1.80 0.83
N LEU A 72 -7.72 -2.15 0.87
CA LEU A 72 -6.90 -2.29 -0.34
C LEU A 72 -7.39 -3.35 -1.33
N PRO A 73 -7.96 -4.49 -0.91
CA PRO A 73 -8.57 -5.46 -1.82
C PRO A 73 -9.87 -4.96 -2.47
N LEU A 74 -10.67 -4.14 -1.77
CA LEU A 74 -12.01 -3.72 -2.21
C LEU A 74 -11.99 -2.57 -3.22
N VAL A 75 -10.85 -1.90 -3.37
CA VAL A 75 -10.78 -0.69 -4.19
C VAL A 75 -10.59 -0.98 -5.69
N GLN A 76 -11.53 -0.45 -6.47
CA GLN A 76 -11.46 -0.46 -7.94
C GLN A 76 -10.14 0.12 -8.46
N LYS A 77 -9.74 -0.24 -9.68
CA LYS A 77 -8.43 0.09 -10.27
C LYS A 77 -8.00 1.57 -10.06
N LYS A 78 -8.85 2.53 -10.41
CA LYS A 78 -8.53 3.97 -10.29
C LYS A 78 -8.51 4.46 -8.84
N TYR A 79 -9.48 4.05 -8.03
CA TYR A 79 -9.60 4.53 -6.66
C TYR A 79 -8.52 3.93 -5.75
N GLY A 80 -8.23 2.64 -5.92
CA GLY A 80 -7.16 1.98 -5.18
C GLY A 80 -5.77 2.47 -5.55
N LEU A 81 -5.55 2.85 -6.82
CA LEU A 81 -4.30 3.51 -7.20
C LEU A 81 -4.10 4.82 -6.41
N ARG A 82 -5.15 5.62 -6.24
CA ARG A 82 -5.10 6.86 -5.46
C ARG A 82 -4.81 6.57 -3.99
N LEU A 83 -5.55 5.67 -3.36
CA LEU A 83 -5.34 5.33 -1.94
C LEU A 83 -3.92 4.83 -1.66
N THR A 84 -3.41 3.88 -2.46
CA THR A 84 -2.04 3.39 -2.29
C THR A 84 -1.01 4.47 -2.59
N HIS A 85 -1.28 5.37 -3.55
CA HIS A 85 -0.41 6.52 -3.81
C HIS A 85 -0.37 7.50 -2.63
N ASP A 86 -1.51 7.79 -2.00
CA ASP A 86 -1.60 8.62 -0.82
C ASP A 86 -0.80 7.99 0.35
N MET A 87 -0.95 6.68 0.58
CA MET A 87 -0.13 5.93 1.54
C MET A 87 1.37 6.06 1.26
N HIS A 88 1.79 5.78 0.04
CA HIS A 88 3.21 5.88 -0.31
C HIS A 88 3.72 7.32 -0.17
N ASN A 89 2.95 8.34 -0.55
CA ASN A 89 3.37 9.73 -0.38
C ASN A 89 3.61 10.10 1.09
N ARG A 90 2.81 9.54 2.01
CA ARG A 90 3.03 9.69 3.46
C ARG A 90 4.30 8.98 3.94
N ILE A 91 4.59 7.78 3.42
CA ILE A 91 5.84 7.04 3.73
C ILE A 91 7.07 7.85 3.33
N PHE A 92 7.08 8.41 2.12
CA PHE A 92 8.16 9.25 1.60
C PHE A 92 8.12 10.71 2.15
N ASN A 93 7.26 10.98 3.13
CA ASN A 93 7.08 12.29 3.77
C ASN A 93 7.01 13.46 2.75
N PHE A 94 6.28 13.26 1.66
CA PHE A 94 6.20 14.28 0.61
C PHE A 94 5.45 15.51 1.13
N SER A 95 6.20 16.54 1.51
CA SER A 95 5.69 17.90 1.67
C SER A 95 6.14 18.74 0.47
N GLN A 96 5.26 19.61 -0.03
CA GLN A 96 5.60 20.52 -1.14
C GLN A 96 6.81 21.42 -0.83
N ALA A 97 7.19 21.55 0.45
CA ALA A 97 8.32 22.35 0.91
C ALA A 97 9.70 21.67 0.77
N ASN A 98 9.77 20.36 0.52
CA ASN A 98 11.04 19.60 0.48
C ASN A 98 11.21 18.76 -0.79
N ILE A 99 11.12 19.41 -1.95
CA ILE A 99 11.32 18.79 -3.27
C ILE A 99 12.69 18.10 -3.38
N ALA A 100 13.71 18.58 -2.67
CA ALA A 100 15.07 18.03 -2.71
C ALA A 100 15.23 16.64 -2.03
N LYS A 101 14.32 16.25 -1.14
CA LYS A 101 14.35 14.94 -0.43
C LYS A 101 13.23 14.00 -0.87
N ARG A 102 12.70 14.25 -2.07
CA ARG A 102 11.47 13.61 -2.58
C ARG A 102 11.56 12.09 -2.63
N ASP A 103 12.75 11.52 -2.70
CA ASP A 103 12.99 10.08 -2.92
C ASP A 103 13.90 9.45 -1.86
N GLU A 104 14.04 10.07 -0.68
CA GLU A 104 14.79 9.52 0.46
C GLU A 104 13.85 8.98 1.54
N LEU A 105 14.23 7.87 2.18
CA LEU A 105 13.56 7.33 3.38
C LEU A 105 14.51 7.41 4.57
N SER A 106 14.10 8.10 5.64
CA SER A 106 14.82 8.02 6.92
C SER A 106 14.72 6.61 7.51
N GLU A 107 15.63 6.27 8.42
CA GLU A 107 15.62 4.96 9.09
C GLU A 107 14.29 4.68 9.81
N ASP A 108 13.70 5.69 10.48
CA ASP A 108 12.37 5.57 11.07
C ASP A 108 11.29 5.22 10.04
N ARG A 109 11.35 5.83 8.86
CA ARG A 109 10.38 5.55 7.78
C ARG A 109 10.61 4.20 7.15
N LYS A 110 11.86 3.72 7.07
CA LYS A 110 12.16 2.35 6.64
C LYS A 110 11.59 1.34 7.64
N ALA A 111 11.81 1.54 8.94
CA ALA A 111 11.25 0.67 9.98
C ALA A 111 9.72 0.65 9.95
N ALA A 112 9.08 1.81 9.84
CA ALA A 112 7.64 1.92 9.69
C ALA A 112 7.11 1.23 8.42
N LEU A 113 7.81 1.39 7.27
CA LEU A 113 7.47 0.71 6.02
C LEU A 113 7.54 -0.81 6.17
N VAL A 114 8.60 -1.33 6.79
CA VAL A 114 8.76 -2.78 7.06
C VAL A 114 7.63 -3.28 7.95
N ARG A 115 7.36 -2.60 9.07
CA ARG A 115 6.28 -2.99 10.00
C ARG A 115 4.92 -2.99 9.31
N LEU A 116 4.63 -1.94 8.54
CA LEU A 116 3.40 -1.82 7.76
C LEU A 116 3.25 -2.98 6.78
N PHE A 117 4.28 -3.26 6.00
CA PHE A 117 4.24 -4.29 4.96
C PHE A 117 4.12 -5.71 5.57
N VAL A 118 4.90 -6.03 6.60
CA VAL A 118 4.81 -7.33 7.29
C VAL A 118 3.42 -7.52 7.89
N GLY A 119 2.84 -6.47 8.48
CA GLY A 119 1.46 -6.50 8.99
C GLY A 119 0.43 -6.77 7.88
N LEU A 120 0.57 -6.12 6.72
CA LEU A 120 -0.28 -6.38 5.55
C LEU A 120 -0.10 -7.80 5.03
N GLN A 121 1.13 -8.27 4.88
CA GLN A 121 1.43 -9.62 4.40
C GLN A 121 0.79 -10.69 5.30
N ALA A 122 0.85 -10.50 6.63
CA ALA A 122 0.27 -11.43 7.58
C ALA A 122 -1.27 -11.42 7.59
N LYS A 123 -1.91 -10.25 7.45
CA LYS A 123 -3.37 -10.12 7.53
C LYS A 123 -4.08 -10.31 6.19
N SER A 124 -3.47 -9.85 5.10
CA SER A 124 -4.05 -9.89 3.76
C SER A 124 -2.94 -9.84 2.70
N PRO A 125 -2.47 -11.00 2.21
CA PRO A 125 -1.51 -11.08 1.12
C PRO A 125 -1.95 -10.31 -0.13
N ILE A 126 -3.26 -10.30 -0.41
CA ILE A 126 -3.85 -9.51 -1.50
C ILE A 126 -3.61 -8.01 -1.27
N ALA A 127 -3.87 -7.49 -0.07
CA ALA A 127 -3.61 -6.09 0.26
C ALA A 127 -2.13 -5.74 0.11
N ALA A 128 -1.23 -6.62 0.56
CA ALA A 128 0.22 -6.47 0.39
C ALA A 128 0.63 -6.42 -1.08
N VAL A 129 0.06 -7.27 -1.94
CA VAL A 129 0.27 -7.19 -3.40
C VAL A 129 -0.28 -5.89 -3.97
N GLN A 130 -1.47 -5.44 -3.56
CA GLN A 130 -1.99 -4.15 -4.03
C GLN A 130 -1.06 -3.01 -3.60
N PHE A 131 -0.48 -3.07 -2.40
CA PHE A 131 0.52 -2.10 -1.94
C PHE A 131 1.76 -2.10 -2.84
N LEU A 132 2.37 -3.25 -3.11
CA LEU A 132 3.57 -3.36 -3.96
C LEU A 132 3.33 -2.99 -5.42
N THR A 133 2.17 -3.36 -5.96
CA THR A 133 1.88 -3.26 -7.40
C THR A 133 1.18 -1.96 -7.78
N ARG A 134 0.54 -1.27 -6.82
CA ARG A 134 -0.10 0.02 -7.07
C ARG A 134 0.76 1.17 -6.61
N GLY A 135 1.29 1.90 -7.57
CA GLY A 135 1.74 3.26 -7.36
C GLY A 135 3.20 3.52 -7.64
N LEU A 136 3.45 4.83 -7.60
CA LEU A 136 4.67 5.59 -7.77
C LEU A 136 5.48 5.41 -9.06
N ILE A 137 6.24 6.45 -9.33
CA ILE A 137 7.29 6.54 -10.35
C ILE A 137 8.33 5.44 -10.05
N GLU A 138 9.00 4.95 -11.08
CA GLU A 138 9.90 3.79 -11.02
C GLU A 138 10.94 3.86 -9.88
N THR A 139 11.53 5.03 -9.62
CA THR A 139 12.56 5.24 -8.59
C THR A 139 12.09 4.85 -7.19
N ARG A 140 10.92 5.35 -6.75
CA ARG A 140 10.40 5.04 -5.42
C ARG A 140 9.88 3.61 -5.30
N THR A 141 9.39 3.05 -6.40
CA THR A 141 9.03 1.62 -6.44
C THR A 141 10.28 0.79 -6.14
N LYS A 142 11.41 1.08 -6.80
CA LYS A 142 12.69 0.38 -6.56
C LYS A 142 13.11 0.48 -5.09
N LEU A 143 13.05 1.67 -4.50
CA LEU A 143 13.43 1.86 -3.10
C LEU A 143 12.51 1.11 -2.11
N ILE A 144 11.19 1.06 -2.38
CA ILE A 144 10.28 0.22 -1.58
C ILE A 144 10.70 -1.24 -1.64
N PHE A 145 10.94 -1.77 -2.85
CA PHE A 145 11.38 -3.16 -3.02
C PHE A 145 12.75 -3.42 -2.39
N GLU A 146 13.70 -2.49 -2.47
CA GLU A 146 15.01 -2.59 -1.84
C GLU A 146 14.91 -2.74 -0.32
N VAL A 147 14.12 -1.86 0.32
CA VAL A 147 13.90 -1.89 1.77
C VAL A 147 13.15 -3.16 2.21
N LEU A 148 12.15 -3.57 1.44
CA LEU A 148 11.28 -4.69 1.81
C LEU A 148 11.82 -6.06 1.41
N SER A 149 12.76 -6.16 0.46
CA SER A 149 13.25 -7.43 -0.11
C SER A 149 13.57 -8.52 0.93
N PRO A 150 14.23 -8.22 2.07
CA PRO A 150 14.53 -9.23 3.09
C PRO A 150 13.30 -9.77 3.84
N TYR A 151 12.18 -9.07 3.79
CA TYR A 151 10.97 -9.33 4.59
C TYR A 151 9.80 -9.86 3.76
N ILE A 152 9.94 -9.88 2.43
CA ILE A 152 8.88 -10.35 1.54
C ILE A 152 8.90 -11.88 1.45
N ASP A 153 7.77 -12.49 1.78
CA ASP A 153 7.48 -13.88 1.44
C ASP A 153 7.11 -13.94 -0.06
N ARG A 154 8.11 -14.23 -0.90
CA ARG A 154 7.93 -14.22 -2.37
C ARG A 154 6.88 -15.24 -2.84
N PRO A 155 6.90 -16.52 -2.42
CA PRO A 155 5.85 -17.48 -2.79
C PRO A 155 4.45 -16.94 -2.47
N LEU A 156 4.26 -16.43 -1.25
CA LEU A 156 2.97 -15.88 -0.82
C LEU A 156 2.52 -14.69 -1.67
N MET A 157 3.43 -13.77 -2.01
CA MET A 157 3.13 -12.62 -2.86
C MET A 157 2.84 -13.00 -4.31
N ILE A 158 3.53 -14.00 -4.85
CA ILE A 158 3.29 -14.52 -6.21
C ILE A 158 1.90 -15.14 -6.28
N ASP A 159 1.55 -16.02 -5.35
CA ASP A 159 0.23 -16.66 -5.28
C ASP A 159 -0.89 -15.62 -5.15
N ALA A 160 -0.71 -14.64 -4.27
CA ALA A 160 -1.67 -13.55 -4.10
C ALA A 160 -1.79 -12.68 -5.36
N ALA A 161 -0.68 -12.44 -6.08
CA ALA A 161 -0.70 -11.66 -7.32
C ALA A 161 -1.39 -12.38 -8.48
N ILE A 162 -1.33 -13.71 -8.53
CA ILE A 162 -2.09 -14.52 -9.48
C ILE A 162 -3.60 -14.37 -9.21
N GLN A 163 -4.02 -14.45 -7.94
CA GLN A 163 -5.44 -14.35 -7.56
C GLN A 163 -6.11 -13.01 -7.91
N VAL A 164 -5.32 -11.95 -8.08
CA VAL A 164 -5.85 -10.60 -8.41
C VAL A 164 -5.38 -10.06 -9.77
N ASP A 165 -4.90 -10.94 -10.66
CA ASP A 165 -4.44 -10.60 -12.02
C ASP A 165 -3.38 -9.49 -12.03
N ARG A 166 -2.40 -9.57 -11.12
CA ARG A 166 -1.30 -8.59 -10.98
C ARG A 166 0.08 -9.18 -11.17
N ILE A 167 0.19 -10.45 -11.52
CA ILE A 167 1.49 -11.15 -11.65
C ILE A 167 2.43 -10.46 -12.64
N ASP A 168 1.95 -9.98 -13.78
CA ASP A 168 2.78 -9.25 -14.76
C ASP A 168 3.35 -7.95 -14.20
N ILE A 169 2.57 -7.23 -13.39
CA ILE A 169 2.99 -5.97 -12.79
C ILE A 169 3.97 -6.23 -11.65
N LEU A 170 3.71 -7.26 -10.84
CA LEU A 170 4.61 -7.69 -9.78
C LEU A 170 5.96 -8.10 -10.38
N GLY A 171 5.98 -8.97 -11.40
CA GLY A 171 7.19 -9.38 -12.09
C GLY A 171 7.97 -8.20 -12.68
N LYS A 172 7.27 -7.28 -13.37
CA LYS A 172 7.90 -6.06 -13.92
C LYS A 172 8.54 -5.16 -12.85
N LYS A 173 7.87 -4.96 -11.71
CA LYS A 173 8.34 -4.05 -10.66
C LYS A 173 9.42 -4.66 -9.77
N SER A 174 9.28 -5.95 -9.47
CA SER A 174 10.19 -6.69 -8.57
C SER A 174 11.45 -7.19 -9.27
N GLY A 175 11.35 -7.55 -10.56
CA GLY A 175 12.41 -8.25 -11.28
C GLY A 175 12.63 -9.69 -10.80
N TRP A 176 11.68 -10.29 -10.08
CA TRP A 176 11.80 -11.67 -9.60
C TRP A 176 11.60 -12.67 -10.73
N GLU A 177 12.61 -13.49 -10.97
CA GLU A 177 12.58 -14.57 -11.96
C GLU A 177 11.49 -15.60 -11.63
N GLU A 178 11.17 -15.75 -10.35
CA GLU A 178 10.13 -16.64 -9.85
C GLU A 178 8.73 -16.25 -10.37
N CYS A 179 8.53 -15.02 -10.87
CA CYS A 179 7.27 -14.63 -11.51
C CYS A 179 7.15 -15.17 -12.94
N LEU A 180 8.26 -15.48 -13.63
CA LEU A 180 8.30 -15.81 -15.06
C LEU A 180 7.37 -16.95 -15.48
N PRO A 181 7.27 -18.08 -14.74
CA PRO A 181 6.38 -19.18 -15.11
C PRO A 181 4.91 -18.79 -15.11
N HIS A 182 4.55 -17.75 -14.35
CA HIS A 182 3.18 -17.33 -14.08
C HIS A 182 2.74 -16.10 -14.90
N LEU A 183 3.67 -15.48 -15.65
CA LEU A 183 3.37 -14.34 -16.51
C LEU A 183 2.40 -14.73 -17.63
N THR A 184 1.61 -13.76 -18.08
CA THR A 184 0.81 -13.91 -19.30
C THR A 184 1.71 -14.06 -20.52
N ALA A 185 1.18 -14.57 -21.65
CA ALA A 185 1.96 -14.68 -22.88
C ALA A 185 2.60 -13.33 -23.27
N ALA A 186 1.81 -12.26 -23.26
CA ALA A 186 2.31 -10.90 -23.50
C ALA A 186 3.36 -10.44 -22.48
N GLY A 187 3.20 -10.81 -21.20
CA GLY A 187 4.18 -10.53 -20.15
C GLY A 187 5.52 -11.23 -20.38
N ARG A 188 5.50 -12.50 -20.79
CA ARG A 188 6.72 -13.27 -21.14
C ARG A 188 7.42 -12.70 -22.37
N ASP A 189 6.66 -12.37 -23.42
CA ASP A 189 7.22 -11.80 -24.64
C ASP A 189 7.90 -10.44 -24.38
N ALA A 190 7.29 -9.60 -23.55
CA ALA A 190 7.87 -8.33 -23.14
C ALA A 190 9.15 -8.51 -22.30
N HIS A 191 9.22 -9.56 -21.47
CA HIS A 191 10.43 -9.88 -20.71
C HIS A 191 11.56 -10.33 -21.63
N MET A 192 11.29 -11.27 -22.55
CA MET A 192 12.28 -11.74 -23.53
C MET A 192 12.75 -10.62 -24.46
N GLY A 193 11.85 -9.74 -24.91
CA GLY A 193 12.22 -8.57 -25.72
C GLY A 193 13.19 -7.63 -25.02
N ARG A 194 13.02 -7.42 -23.70
CA ARG A 194 13.92 -6.61 -22.89
C ARG A 194 15.32 -7.22 -22.78
N ASP A 195 15.41 -8.54 -22.59
CA ASP A 195 16.70 -9.25 -22.53
C ASP A 195 17.44 -9.25 -23.86
N LEU A 196 16.69 -9.13 -24.97
CA LEU A 196 17.22 -9.00 -26.32
C LEU A 196 17.59 -7.55 -26.72
N GLY A 197 17.36 -6.57 -25.84
CA GLY A 197 17.67 -5.16 -26.10
C GLY A 197 16.76 -4.48 -27.14
N LEU A 198 15.53 -4.98 -27.30
CA LEU A 198 14.52 -4.50 -28.26
C LEU A 198 13.53 -3.50 -27.65
#